data_AF-A0A4Z2IAY9-F1
#
_entry.id   AF-A0A4Z2IAY9-F1
#
_cell.length_a   1.000
_cell.length_b   1.000
_cell.length_c   1.000
_cell.angle_alpha   90.00
_cell.angle_beta   90.00
_cell.angle_gamma   90.00
#
_symmetry.space_group_name_H-M   'P 1'
#
loop_
_entity.id
_entity.type
_entity.pdbx_description
1 polymer ?
#
loop_
_entity_poly.entity_id
_entity_poly.type
_entity_poly.pdbx_seq_one_letter_code
_entity_poly.pdbx_strand_id
1 'polypeptide(L)'
;MPPIMAQISDPKIAFAYLRPACVLLTRAPTATNVEVLSGQVKEVDDATLQQLQEYVLFPLRFVLKVPGPKNEKLVQAVAEAVSHVLENTCVQSWETLRDLLSELCLCLSSPTDPGKPADTSEELKSAVLRCLDALLHAAYGDIIFKLFEPIMLPGLGAAISLLLALAEKEKSRDVQAAALKCLQALTMQCDCTQEHVVPSDPERWAIGSTMASFLPGITVTVARIITGDLRQGHAVTIGAIKVTYLDVHLEFLV
;
A
#
# COMPACT_ATOMS: atom_id res chain seq x y z
N MET A 1 17.79 -17.63 22.61
CA MET A 1 17.67 -16.22 22.18
C MET A 1 18.78 -15.95 21.18
N PRO A 2 18.47 -15.58 19.94
CA PRO A 2 19.49 -15.06 19.03
C PRO A 2 20.01 -13.73 19.60
N PRO A 3 21.30 -13.40 19.39
CA PRO A 3 21.87 -12.16 19.91
C PRO A 3 21.17 -10.98 19.24
N ILE A 4 20.75 -10.01 20.03
CA ILE A 4 20.32 -8.70 19.54
C ILE A 4 21.58 -8.08 18.91
N MET A 5 21.68 -8.11 17.58
CA MET A 5 22.69 -7.34 16.87
C MET A 5 22.42 -5.86 17.19
N ALA A 6 23.46 -5.14 17.61
CA ALA A 6 23.32 -3.73 17.92
C ALA A 6 23.02 -2.97 16.61
N GLN A 7 21.79 -2.48 16.47
CA GLN A 7 21.40 -1.65 15.34
C GLN A 7 22.14 -0.31 15.35
N ILE A 8 22.41 0.23 14.17
CA ILE A 8 23.09 1.51 13.97
C ILE A 8 22.12 2.63 14.36
N SER A 9 22.47 3.40 15.40
CA SER A 9 21.61 4.45 15.95
C SER A 9 22.11 5.89 15.87
N ASP A 10 23.30 6.09 15.31
CA ASP A 10 23.76 7.42 14.96
C ASP A 10 23.36 7.73 13.50
N PRO A 11 22.56 8.79 13.23
CA PRO A 11 22.12 9.13 11.88
C PRO A 11 23.24 9.42 10.88
N LYS A 12 24.39 9.94 11.33
CA LYS A 12 25.53 10.20 10.44
C LYS A 12 26.22 8.90 10.06
N ILE A 13 26.36 7.97 11.01
CA ILE A 13 26.90 6.63 10.74
C ILE A 13 25.94 5.87 9.83
N ALA A 14 24.64 5.86 10.11
CA ALA A 14 23.63 5.22 9.28
C ALA A 14 23.58 5.81 7.86
N PHE A 15 23.66 7.13 7.72
CA PHE A 15 23.74 7.78 6.40
C PHE A 15 24.99 7.35 5.64
N ALA A 16 26.17 7.36 6.28
CA ALA A 16 27.41 6.92 5.65
C ALA A 16 27.35 5.43 5.24
N TYR A 17 26.65 4.61 6.02
CA TYR A 17 26.45 3.18 5.78
C TYR A 17 25.49 2.89 4.61
N LEU A 18 24.34 3.58 4.54
CA LEU A 18 23.30 3.36 3.53
C LEU A 18 23.60 4.04 2.18
N ARG A 19 24.30 5.18 2.20
CA ARG A 19 24.57 6.00 1.00
C ARG A 19 25.16 5.21 -0.18
N PRO A 20 26.18 4.34 -0.02
CA PRO A 20 26.74 3.59 -1.13
C PRO A 20 25.69 2.74 -1.87
N ALA A 21 24.81 2.05 -1.14
CA ALA A 21 23.76 1.23 -1.74
C ALA A 21 22.67 2.08 -2.40
N CYS A 22 22.25 3.18 -1.77
CA CYS A 22 21.30 4.11 -2.38
C CYS A 22 21.83 4.68 -3.71
N VAL A 23 23.08 5.12 -3.74
CA VAL A 23 23.71 5.64 -4.97
C VAL A 23 23.86 4.55 -6.02
N LEU A 24 24.27 3.34 -5.64
CA LEU A 24 24.39 2.22 -6.57
C LEU A 24 23.03 1.88 -7.20
N LEU A 25 21.96 1.85 -6.41
CA LEU A 25 20.62 1.51 -6.89
C LEU A 25 20.10 2.52 -7.92
N THR A 26 20.37 3.82 -7.74
CA THR A 26 20.00 4.83 -8.75
C THR A 26 20.75 4.67 -10.08
N ARG A 27 21.97 4.13 -10.05
CA ARG A 27 22.80 3.92 -11.25
C ARG A 27 22.54 2.58 -11.93
N ALA A 28 22.26 1.55 -11.14
CA ALA A 28 22.06 0.19 -11.60
C ALA A 28 20.85 -0.43 -10.87
N PRO A 29 19.62 -0.22 -11.38
CA PRO A 29 18.41 -0.72 -10.76
C PRO A 29 18.24 -2.23 -11.00
N THR A 30 18.80 -3.05 -10.10
CA THR A 30 18.73 -4.51 -10.16
C THR A 30 18.16 -5.07 -8.86
N ALA A 31 17.50 -6.23 -8.93
CA ALA A 31 16.91 -6.88 -7.75
C ALA A 31 17.97 -7.11 -6.65
N THR A 32 19.16 -7.56 -7.04
CA THR A 32 20.30 -7.74 -6.12
C THR A 32 20.70 -6.45 -5.41
N ASN A 33 20.72 -5.30 -6.10
CA ASN A 33 21.05 -4.03 -5.46
C ASN A 33 19.95 -3.57 -4.49
N VAL A 34 18.69 -3.90 -4.77
CA VAL A 34 17.58 -3.66 -3.84
C VAL A 34 17.68 -4.56 -2.61
N GLU A 35 18.01 -5.84 -2.78
CA GLU A 35 18.22 -6.79 -1.68
C GLU A 35 19.38 -6.35 -0.77
N VAL A 36 20.48 -5.86 -1.34
CA VAL A 36 21.60 -5.28 -0.58
C VAL A 36 21.13 -4.10 0.25
N LEU A 37 20.42 -3.15 -0.35
CA LEU A 37 19.87 -1.99 0.39
C LEU A 37 18.89 -2.45 1.48
N SER A 38 17.99 -3.39 1.19
CA SER A 38 17.03 -3.95 2.15
C SER A 38 17.74 -4.60 3.33
N GLY A 39 18.81 -5.36 3.08
CA GLY A 39 19.65 -5.94 4.14
C GLY A 39 20.30 -4.87 5.01
N GLN A 40 20.82 -3.79 4.42
CA GLN A 40 21.44 -2.71 5.18
C GLN A 40 20.43 -1.90 6.00
N VAL A 41 19.22 -1.67 5.48
CA VAL A 41 18.16 -0.94 6.20
C VAL A 41 17.76 -1.68 7.49
N LYS A 42 17.74 -3.02 7.49
CA LYS A 42 17.41 -3.83 8.68
C LYS A 42 18.41 -3.69 9.83
N GLU A 43 19.62 -3.22 9.54
CA GLU A 43 20.68 -2.98 10.53
C GLU A 43 20.59 -1.58 11.18
N VAL A 44 19.66 -0.74 10.74
CA VAL A 44 19.43 0.62 11.28
C VAL A 44 18.19 0.59 12.18
N ASP A 45 18.22 1.27 13.32
CA ASP A 45 17.05 1.34 14.20
C ASP A 45 15.97 2.26 13.63
N ASP A 46 14.72 2.06 14.05
CA ASP A 46 13.54 2.74 13.52
C ASP A 46 13.61 4.27 13.66
N ALA A 47 14.14 4.80 14.77
CA ALA A 47 14.21 6.24 15.00
C ALA A 47 15.25 6.91 14.09
N THR A 48 16.35 6.22 13.81
CA THR A 48 17.35 6.65 12.83
C THR A 48 16.83 6.49 11.40
N LEU A 49 16.15 5.39 11.11
CA LEU A 49 15.54 5.14 9.80
C LEU A 49 14.47 6.19 9.48
N GLN A 50 13.67 6.62 10.46
CA GLN A 50 12.70 7.70 10.32
C GLN A 50 13.34 9.01 9.84
N GLN A 51 14.53 9.35 10.37
CA GLN A 51 15.26 10.56 9.96
C GLN A 51 15.82 10.45 8.52
N LEU A 52 16.06 9.23 8.05
CA LEU A 52 16.61 8.94 6.73
C LEU A 52 15.56 8.43 5.73
N GLN A 53 14.28 8.39 6.11
CA GLN A 53 13.20 7.74 5.37
C GLN A 53 13.14 8.21 3.92
N GLU A 54 13.03 9.52 3.69
CA GLU A 54 12.96 10.10 2.33
C GLU A 54 14.21 9.79 1.49
N TYR A 55 15.38 9.74 2.13
CA TYR A 55 16.63 9.41 1.45
C TYR A 55 16.67 7.95 0.99
N VAL A 56 16.17 7.02 1.80
CA VAL A 56 16.10 5.59 1.48
C VAL A 56 14.97 5.29 0.50
N LEU A 57 13.82 5.97 0.62
CA LEU A 57 12.69 5.81 -0.28
C LEU A 57 12.97 6.40 -1.67
N PHE A 58 13.81 7.44 -1.79
CA PHE A 58 14.14 8.06 -3.07
C PHE A 58 14.59 7.06 -4.17
N PRO A 59 15.65 6.24 -3.98
CA PRO A 59 16.08 5.31 -5.02
C PRO A 59 15.05 4.21 -5.29
N LEU A 60 14.26 3.79 -4.30
CA LEU A 60 13.20 2.79 -4.47
C LEU A 60 12.04 3.34 -5.31
N ARG A 61 11.57 4.56 -5.00
CA ARG A 61 10.58 5.30 -5.78
C ARG A 61 11.06 5.57 -7.20
N PHE A 62 12.36 5.88 -7.36
CA PHE A 62 12.95 6.09 -8.68
C PHE A 62 12.77 4.85 -9.57
N VAL A 63 13.06 3.65 -9.06
CA VAL A 63 12.85 2.39 -9.81
C VAL A 63 11.39 2.20 -10.22
N LEU A 64 10.44 2.50 -9.32
CA LEU A 64 9.01 2.42 -9.65
C LEU A 64 8.60 3.46 -10.68
N LYS A 65 9.15 4.68 -10.67
CA LYS A 65 8.77 5.75 -11.61
C LYS A 65 9.27 5.57 -13.05
N VAL A 66 10.27 4.72 -13.29
CA VAL A 66 10.82 4.56 -14.65
C VAL A 66 9.75 3.99 -15.58
N PRO A 67 9.39 4.70 -16.68
CA PRO A 67 8.40 4.21 -17.62
C PRO A 67 8.95 3.04 -18.44
N GLY A 68 8.09 2.09 -18.81
CA GLY A 68 8.43 0.96 -19.66
C GLY A 68 8.18 -0.41 -18.99
N PRO A 69 8.49 -1.51 -19.69
CA PRO A 69 8.33 -2.85 -19.15
C PRO A 69 9.29 -3.05 -17.97
N LYS A 70 8.73 -3.27 -16.78
CA LYS A 70 9.51 -3.52 -15.57
C LYS A 70 9.71 -5.02 -15.39
N ASN A 71 10.90 -5.40 -14.93
CA ASN A 71 11.15 -6.76 -14.51
C ASN A 71 10.37 -7.03 -13.22
N GLU A 72 9.45 -8.00 -13.24
CA GLU A 72 8.60 -8.30 -12.07
C GLU A 72 9.42 -8.58 -10.81
N LYS A 73 10.54 -9.29 -10.91
CA LYS A 73 11.41 -9.56 -9.75
C LYS A 73 12.00 -8.30 -9.15
N LEU A 74 12.34 -7.33 -10.00
CA LEU A 74 12.82 -6.03 -9.54
C LEU A 74 11.71 -5.26 -8.81
N VAL A 75 10.51 -5.21 -9.40
CA VAL A 75 9.36 -4.51 -8.77
C VAL A 75 8.98 -5.17 -7.46
N GLN A 76 8.97 -6.50 -7.41
CA GLN A 76 8.71 -7.27 -6.19
C GLN A 76 9.74 -6.93 -5.10
N ALA A 77 11.04 -7.00 -5.41
CA ALA A 77 12.09 -6.67 -4.45
C ALA A 77 11.96 -5.22 -3.93
N VAL A 78 11.58 -4.28 -4.80
CA VAL A 78 11.34 -2.88 -4.41
C VAL A 78 10.12 -2.77 -3.50
N ALA A 79 9.00 -3.40 -3.84
CA ALA A 79 7.79 -3.38 -3.03
C ALA A 79 8.05 -3.97 -1.63
N GLU A 80 8.81 -5.06 -1.52
CA GLU A 80 9.20 -5.65 -0.24
C GLU A 80 10.13 -4.73 0.57
N ALA A 81 11.12 -4.10 -0.08
CA ALA A 81 12.01 -3.15 0.58
C ALA A 81 11.27 -1.90 1.07
N VAL A 82 10.36 -1.35 0.26
CA VAL A 82 9.51 -0.21 0.65
C VAL A 82 8.57 -0.61 1.79
N SER A 83 7.95 -1.79 1.73
CA SER A 83 7.10 -2.30 2.82
C SER A 83 7.87 -2.32 4.14
N HIS A 84 9.10 -2.83 4.14
CA HIS A 84 9.92 -2.84 5.36
C HIS A 84 10.20 -1.44 5.89
N VAL A 85 10.52 -0.46 5.03
CA VAL A 85 10.71 0.92 5.48
C VAL A 85 9.42 1.47 6.09
N LEU A 86 8.28 1.29 5.42
CA LEU A 86 6.98 1.80 5.86
C LEU A 86 6.46 1.13 7.14
N GLU A 87 6.75 -0.15 7.35
CA GLU A 87 6.37 -0.86 8.58
C GLU A 87 7.14 -0.37 9.82
N ASN A 88 8.27 0.33 9.64
CA ASN A 88 9.14 0.80 10.72
C ASN A 88 9.25 2.34 10.77
N THR A 89 8.48 3.06 9.94
CA THR A 89 8.52 4.52 9.88
C THR A 89 7.14 5.12 9.56
N CYS A 90 6.97 6.38 9.88
CA CYS A 90 5.80 7.20 9.59
C CYS A 90 6.04 8.07 8.35
N VAL A 91 5.15 8.02 7.35
CA VAL A 91 5.14 8.92 6.20
C VAL A 91 4.49 10.24 6.61
N GLN A 92 5.24 11.34 6.51
CA GLN A 92 4.78 12.68 6.92
C GLN A 92 4.50 13.62 5.74
N SER A 93 4.96 13.26 4.53
CA SER A 93 4.76 14.05 3.31
C SER A 93 3.56 13.51 2.52
N TRP A 94 2.64 14.42 2.18
CA TRP A 94 1.54 14.15 1.27
C TRP A 94 2.04 13.69 -0.11
N GLU A 95 3.10 14.33 -0.62
CA GLU A 95 3.70 13.97 -1.91
C GLU A 95 4.23 12.54 -1.89
N THR A 96 4.88 12.12 -0.82
CA THR A 96 5.37 10.74 -0.66
C THR A 96 4.21 9.74 -0.59
N LEU A 97 3.17 10.02 0.20
CA LEU A 97 1.98 9.17 0.27
C LEU A 97 1.29 9.01 -1.10
N ARG A 98 0.98 10.14 -1.74
CA ARG A 98 0.26 10.18 -3.03
C ARG A 98 1.07 9.49 -4.13
N ASP A 99 2.36 9.79 -4.22
CA ASP A 99 3.21 9.21 -5.26
C ASP A 99 3.37 7.71 -5.07
N LEU A 100 3.63 7.23 -3.84
CA LEU A 100 3.75 5.80 -3.58
C LEU A 100 2.45 5.06 -3.87
N LEU A 101 1.31 5.60 -3.43
CA LEU A 101 -0.01 5.02 -3.73
C LEU A 101 -0.20 4.86 -5.25
N SER A 102 0.08 5.93 -6.00
CA SER A 102 -0.08 5.94 -7.46
C SER A 102 0.84 4.92 -8.13
N GLU A 103 2.13 4.89 -7.77
CA GLU A 103 3.10 3.96 -8.36
C GLU A 103 2.80 2.50 -8.04
N LEU A 104 2.35 2.20 -6.82
CA LEU A 104 1.97 0.85 -6.41
C LEU A 104 0.71 0.38 -7.14
N CYS A 105 -0.31 1.25 -7.26
CA CYS A 105 -1.48 0.94 -8.08
C CYS A 105 -1.08 0.68 -9.55
N LEU A 106 -0.20 1.49 -10.13
CA LEU A 106 0.29 1.29 -11.49
C LEU A 106 1.04 -0.04 -11.68
N CYS A 107 1.70 -0.56 -10.64
CA CYS A 107 2.35 -1.88 -10.69
C CYS A 107 1.34 -3.04 -10.75
N LEU A 108 0.10 -2.81 -10.30
CA LEU A 108 -1.00 -3.77 -10.34
C LEU A 108 -1.93 -3.56 -11.53
N SER A 109 -1.91 -2.38 -12.16
CA SER A 109 -2.80 -1.99 -13.25
C SER A 109 -2.32 -2.44 -14.63
N SER A 110 -3.26 -2.80 -15.50
CA SER A 110 -2.98 -3.03 -16.91
C SER A 110 -2.51 -1.73 -17.59
N PRO A 111 -1.43 -1.77 -18.40
CA PRO A 111 -0.94 -0.58 -19.13
C PRO A 111 -1.97 0.03 -20.10
N THR A 112 -2.93 -0.78 -20.56
CA THR A 112 -3.95 -0.36 -21.54
C THR A 112 -5.29 -0.03 -20.90
N ASP A 113 -5.51 -0.42 -19.64
CA ASP A 113 -6.75 -0.20 -18.90
C ASP A 113 -6.45 -0.10 -17.40
N PRO A 114 -6.13 1.10 -16.88
CA PRO A 114 -5.65 1.27 -15.51
C PRO A 114 -6.61 0.78 -14.41
N GLY A 115 -7.91 0.69 -14.72
CA GLY A 115 -8.92 0.16 -13.80
C GLY A 115 -8.98 -1.37 -13.75
N LYS A 116 -8.19 -2.08 -14.56
CA LYS A 116 -8.10 -3.54 -14.57
C LYS A 116 -6.77 -4.04 -14.03
N PRO A 117 -6.77 -5.18 -13.32
CA PRO A 117 -5.53 -5.83 -12.91
C PRO A 117 -4.68 -6.24 -14.11
N ALA A 118 -3.36 -6.10 -13.99
CA ALA A 118 -2.39 -6.64 -14.92
C ALA A 118 -2.29 -8.16 -14.81
N ASP A 119 -1.89 -8.81 -15.91
CA ASP A 119 -1.54 -10.22 -15.94
C ASP A 119 -0.10 -10.41 -15.45
N THR A 120 0.10 -10.23 -14.15
CA THR A 120 1.38 -10.38 -13.45
C THR A 120 1.35 -11.54 -12.46
N SER A 121 2.53 -11.99 -12.00
CA SER A 121 2.66 -13.06 -11.01
C SER A 121 1.92 -12.78 -9.70
N GLU A 122 1.45 -13.85 -9.05
CA GLU A 122 0.76 -13.78 -7.76
C GLU A 122 1.69 -13.24 -6.66
N GLU A 123 2.98 -13.58 -6.73
CA GLU A 123 4.03 -13.11 -5.84
C GLU A 123 4.19 -11.60 -5.92
N LEU A 124 4.24 -11.04 -7.15
CA LEU A 124 4.31 -9.60 -7.35
C LEU A 124 3.05 -8.91 -6.82
N LYS A 125 1.87 -9.43 -7.14
CA LYS A 125 0.60 -8.87 -6.65
C LYS A 125 0.56 -8.83 -5.12
N SER A 126 0.97 -9.92 -4.48
CA SER A 126 1.02 -10.04 -3.03
C SER A 126 2.00 -9.04 -2.41
N ALA A 127 3.20 -8.90 -2.98
CA ALA A 127 4.20 -7.94 -2.50
C ALA A 127 3.72 -6.50 -2.61
N VAL A 128 3.08 -6.13 -3.73
CA VAL A 128 2.56 -4.77 -3.94
C VAL A 128 1.36 -4.47 -3.04
N LEU A 129 0.43 -5.44 -2.86
CA LEU A 129 -0.70 -5.27 -1.94
C LEU A 129 -0.22 -5.15 -0.48
N ARG A 130 0.79 -5.92 -0.06
CA ARG A 130 1.42 -5.73 1.25
C ARG A 130 2.01 -4.32 1.39
N CYS A 131 2.68 -3.83 0.34
CA CYS A 131 3.25 -2.50 0.35
C CYS A 131 2.18 -1.39 0.42
N LEU A 132 1.04 -1.59 -0.25
CA LEU A 132 -0.12 -0.69 -0.15
C LEU A 132 -0.70 -0.67 1.26
N ASP A 133 -0.89 -1.85 1.86
CA ASP A 133 -1.34 -1.98 3.25
C ASP A 133 -0.38 -1.25 4.20
N ALA A 134 0.93 -1.49 4.09
CA ALA A 134 1.95 -0.81 4.89
C ALA A 134 1.92 0.73 4.70
N LEU A 135 1.74 1.21 3.47
CA LEU A 135 1.66 2.64 3.16
C LEU A 135 0.48 3.33 3.84
N LEU A 136 -0.70 2.70 3.78
CA LEU A 136 -1.93 3.25 4.36
C LEU A 136 -1.83 3.34 5.89
N HIS A 137 -1.14 2.40 6.51
CA HIS A 137 -0.88 2.40 7.94
C HIS A 137 0.26 3.35 8.37
N ALA A 138 1.26 3.54 7.50
CA ALA A 138 2.38 4.44 7.77
C ALA A 138 2.01 5.93 7.64
N ALA A 139 0.88 6.26 7.03
CA ALA A 139 0.45 7.65 6.85
C ALA A 139 0.22 8.34 8.21
N TYR A 140 1.01 9.37 8.50
CA TYR A 140 1.00 10.03 9.80
C TYR A 140 0.04 11.23 9.85
N GLY A 141 -0.78 11.28 10.91
CA GLY A 141 -1.65 12.41 11.17
C GLY A 141 -2.73 12.59 10.10
N ASP A 142 -2.97 13.83 9.71
CA ASP A 142 -4.07 14.24 8.84
C ASP A 142 -3.79 14.05 7.34
N ILE A 143 -2.57 13.66 6.94
CA ILE A 143 -2.21 13.55 5.52
C ILE A 143 -3.03 12.50 4.78
N ILE A 144 -3.54 11.48 5.49
CA ILE A 144 -4.39 10.43 4.92
C ILE A 144 -5.73 11.01 4.44
N PHE A 145 -6.24 12.06 5.11
CA PHE A 145 -7.53 12.66 4.77
C PHE A 145 -7.51 13.40 3.44
N LYS A 146 -6.32 13.82 2.97
CA LYS A 146 -6.14 14.41 1.64
C LYS A 146 -6.50 13.45 0.50
N LEU A 147 -6.49 12.14 0.73
CA LEU A 147 -6.99 11.15 -0.25
C LEU A 147 -8.47 11.33 -0.57
N PHE A 148 -9.24 11.92 0.34
CA PHE A 148 -10.69 12.13 0.21
C PHE A 148 -11.04 13.55 -0.24
N GLU A 149 -10.06 14.33 -0.70
CA GLU A 149 -10.34 15.60 -1.35
C GLU A 149 -10.90 15.39 -2.77
N PRO A 150 -11.77 16.26 -3.28
CA PRO A 150 -12.39 16.10 -4.60
C PRO A 150 -11.39 15.92 -5.75
N ILE A 151 -10.21 16.55 -5.65
CA ILE A 151 -9.15 16.44 -6.66
C ILE A 151 -8.58 15.02 -6.78
N MET A 152 -8.68 14.22 -5.71
CA MET A 152 -8.19 12.86 -5.65
C MET A 152 -9.21 11.83 -6.12
N LEU A 153 -10.48 12.20 -6.32
CA LEU A 153 -11.56 11.28 -6.71
C LEU A 153 -11.21 10.39 -7.91
N PRO A 154 -10.62 10.88 -9.02
CA PRO A 154 -10.28 10.01 -10.15
C PRO A 154 -9.24 8.95 -9.79
N GLY A 155 -8.19 9.34 -9.04
CA GLY A 155 -7.13 8.43 -8.61
C GLY A 155 -7.62 7.42 -7.58
N LEU A 156 -8.41 7.88 -6.61
CA LEU A 156 -9.01 7.04 -5.58
C LEU A 156 -10.00 6.04 -6.20
N GLY A 157 -10.85 6.48 -7.14
CA GLY A 157 -11.78 5.63 -7.86
C GLY A 157 -11.08 4.55 -8.70
N ALA A 158 -9.95 4.89 -9.33
CA ALA A 158 -9.12 3.91 -10.03
C ALA A 158 -8.52 2.87 -9.07
N ALA A 159 -8.00 3.30 -7.93
CA ALA A 159 -7.46 2.41 -6.90
C ALA A 159 -8.54 1.48 -6.33
N ILE A 160 -9.72 2.01 -5.97
CA ILE A 160 -10.86 1.22 -5.49
C ILE A 160 -11.30 0.21 -6.54
N SER A 161 -11.46 0.63 -7.80
CA SER A 161 -11.87 -0.26 -8.89
C SER A 161 -10.86 -1.39 -9.12
N LEU A 162 -9.56 -1.08 -9.04
CA LEU A 162 -8.48 -2.06 -9.17
C LEU A 162 -8.51 -3.08 -8.03
N LEU A 163 -8.64 -2.63 -6.78
CA LEU A 163 -8.71 -3.51 -5.61
C LEU A 163 -9.97 -4.39 -5.63
N LEU A 164 -11.12 -3.83 -6.02
CA LEU A 164 -12.36 -4.58 -6.21
C LEU A 164 -12.22 -5.66 -7.31
N ALA A 165 -11.55 -5.32 -8.42
CA ALA A 165 -11.32 -6.27 -9.49
C ALA A 165 -10.36 -7.40 -9.08
N LEU A 166 -9.31 -7.10 -8.29
CA LEU A 166 -8.44 -8.11 -7.69
C LEU A 166 -9.22 -9.01 -6.71
N ALA A 167 -10.04 -8.41 -5.85
CA ALA A 167 -10.85 -9.14 -4.88
C ALA A 167 -11.88 -10.08 -5.52
N GLU A 168 -12.50 -9.68 -6.64
CA GLU A 168 -13.54 -10.46 -7.31
C GLU A 168 -12.98 -11.51 -8.28
N LYS A 169 -11.94 -11.16 -9.07
CA LYS A 169 -11.57 -11.91 -10.29
C LYS A 169 -10.25 -12.66 -10.18
N GLU A 170 -9.43 -12.38 -9.18
CA GLU A 170 -8.15 -13.07 -9.02
C GLU A 170 -8.36 -14.53 -8.64
N LYS A 171 -7.43 -15.42 -9.04
CA LYS A 171 -7.52 -16.85 -8.70
C LYS A 171 -7.00 -17.15 -7.30
N SER A 172 -5.97 -16.41 -6.90
CA SER A 172 -5.32 -16.56 -5.61
C SER A 172 -6.16 -15.97 -4.49
N ARG A 173 -6.61 -16.81 -3.56
CA ARG A 173 -7.39 -16.38 -2.40
C ARG A 173 -6.61 -15.43 -1.50
N ASP A 174 -5.29 -15.58 -1.45
CA ASP A 174 -4.42 -14.71 -0.66
C ASP A 174 -4.37 -13.30 -1.26
N VAL A 175 -4.27 -13.20 -2.59
CA VAL A 175 -4.35 -11.90 -3.30
C VAL A 175 -5.74 -11.28 -3.14
N GLN A 176 -6.82 -12.07 -3.27
CA GLN A 176 -8.18 -11.59 -3.04
C GLN A 176 -8.35 -11.02 -1.61
N ALA A 177 -7.90 -11.77 -0.60
CA ALA A 177 -7.97 -11.35 0.80
C ALA A 177 -7.11 -10.11 1.08
N ALA A 178 -5.91 -10.03 0.50
CA ALA A 178 -5.02 -8.87 0.62
C ALA A 178 -5.63 -7.62 -0.03
N ALA A 179 -6.31 -7.76 -1.19
CA ALA A 179 -7.00 -6.65 -1.84
C ALA A 179 -8.17 -6.12 -0.99
N LEU A 180 -8.96 -7.02 -0.39
CA LEU A 180 -10.02 -6.65 0.56
C LEU A 180 -9.48 -5.99 1.82
N LYS A 181 -8.31 -6.42 2.30
CA LYS A 181 -7.63 -5.78 3.44
C LYS A 181 -7.19 -4.35 3.08
N CYS A 182 -6.59 -4.16 1.91
CA CYS A 182 -6.23 -2.82 1.42
C CYS A 182 -7.45 -1.91 1.30
N LEU A 183 -8.60 -2.41 0.84
CA LEU A 183 -9.85 -1.64 0.81
C LEU A 183 -10.28 -1.20 2.21
N GLN A 184 -10.22 -2.10 3.20
CA GLN A 184 -10.56 -1.74 4.59
C GLN A 184 -9.59 -0.70 5.17
N ALA A 185 -8.29 -0.83 4.89
CA ALA A 185 -7.29 0.16 5.33
C ALA A 185 -7.52 1.52 4.66
N LEU A 186 -7.80 1.51 3.35
CA LEU A 186 -8.04 2.72 2.56
C LEU A 186 -9.28 3.48 3.05
N THR A 187 -10.30 2.77 3.52
CA THR A 187 -11.52 3.37 4.08
C THR A 187 -11.44 3.64 5.58
N MET A 188 -10.23 3.58 6.17
CA MET A 188 -9.94 3.86 7.59
C MET A 188 -10.73 2.98 8.56
N GLN A 189 -10.98 1.73 8.18
CA GLN A 189 -11.92 0.84 8.85
C GLN A 189 -11.38 -0.60 8.96
N CYS A 190 -10.06 -0.76 8.89
CA CYS A 190 -9.44 -2.05 9.10
C CYS A 190 -9.47 -2.47 10.57
N ASP A 191 -9.68 -3.77 10.79
CA ASP A 191 -9.74 -4.41 12.10
C ASP A 191 -8.34 -4.87 12.53
N CYS A 192 -7.40 -3.93 12.63
CA CYS A 192 -6.03 -4.20 13.03
C CYS A 192 -5.72 -3.62 14.42
N THR A 193 -4.63 -4.07 15.03
CA THR A 193 -4.21 -3.62 16.36
C THR A 193 -3.40 -2.32 16.34
N GLN A 194 -3.22 -1.70 15.17
CA GLN A 194 -2.46 -0.46 15.05
C GLN A 194 -3.30 0.74 15.46
N GLU A 195 -2.66 1.78 15.99
CA GLU A 195 -3.33 3.04 16.28
C GLU A 195 -3.61 3.78 14.98
N HIS A 196 -4.89 3.96 14.66
CA HIS A 196 -5.32 4.78 13.54
C HIS A 196 -5.69 6.19 14.01
N VAL A 197 -5.47 7.17 13.14
CA VAL A 197 -5.94 8.54 13.35
C VAL A 197 -7.47 8.53 13.38
N VAL A 198 -8.04 9.06 14.46
CA VAL A 198 -9.49 9.17 14.62
C VAL A 198 -9.97 10.41 13.85
N PRO A 199 -10.82 10.26 12.82
CA PRO A 199 -11.28 11.41 12.04
C PRO A 199 -12.25 12.26 12.87
N SER A 200 -12.08 13.58 12.79
CA SER A 200 -13.01 14.61 13.24
C SER A 200 -14.30 14.62 12.40
N ASP A 201 -15.35 15.30 12.86
CA ASP A 201 -16.64 15.32 12.14
C ASP A 201 -16.53 15.81 10.68
N PRO A 202 -15.78 16.88 10.35
CA PRO A 202 -15.58 17.29 8.96
C PRO A 202 -14.86 16.23 8.12
N GLU A 203 -13.88 15.53 8.70
CA GLU A 203 -13.12 14.47 8.01
C GLU A 203 -14.01 13.25 7.78
N ARG A 204 -14.84 12.85 8.75
CA ARG A 204 -15.84 11.78 8.59
C ARG A 204 -16.79 12.08 7.45
N TRP A 205 -17.27 13.32 7.36
CA TRP A 205 -18.15 13.75 6.27
C TRP A 205 -17.43 13.69 4.92
N ALA A 206 -16.19 14.16 4.83
CA ALA A 206 -15.40 14.12 3.59
C ALA A 206 -15.14 12.67 3.12
N ILE A 207 -14.80 11.77 4.05
CA ILE A 207 -14.64 10.34 3.80
C ILE A 207 -15.96 9.75 3.29
N GLY A 208 -17.07 9.98 4.01
CA GLY A 208 -18.39 9.47 3.65
C GLY A 208 -18.88 9.96 2.29
N SER A 209 -18.80 11.27 2.04
CA SER A 209 -19.20 11.88 0.77
C SER A 209 -18.37 11.35 -0.41
N THR A 210 -17.07 11.16 -0.19
CA THR A 210 -16.18 10.57 -1.19
C THR A 210 -16.53 9.10 -1.45
N MET A 211 -16.68 8.30 -0.41
CA MET A 211 -16.97 6.87 -0.53
C MET A 211 -18.34 6.59 -1.15
N ALA A 212 -19.34 7.43 -0.88
CA ALA A 212 -20.66 7.36 -1.50
C ALA A 212 -20.61 7.42 -3.04
N SER A 213 -19.57 8.04 -3.61
CA SER A 213 -19.36 8.09 -5.07
C SER A 213 -18.98 6.72 -5.66
N PHE A 214 -18.48 5.79 -4.83
CA PHE A 214 -18.00 4.46 -5.25
C PHE A 214 -18.87 3.31 -4.73
N LEU A 215 -19.78 3.60 -3.80
CA LEU A 215 -20.73 2.70 -3.16
C LEU A 215 -21.45 1.74 -4.15
N PRO A 216 -21.96 2.18 -5.32
CA PRO A 216 -22.58 1.24 -6.27
C PRO A 216 -21.62 0.15 -6.78
N GLY A 217 -20.35 0.50 -7.01
CA GLY A 217 -19.33 -0.45 -7.45
C GLY A 217 -18.90 -1.39 -6.33
N ILE A 218 -18.72 -0.86 -5.12
CA ILE A 218 -18.33 -1.62 -3.93
C ILE A 218 -19.42 -2.64 -3.59
N THR A 219 -20.65 -2.19 -3.37
CA THR A 219 -21.79 -3.06 -2.97
C THR A 219 -22.04 -4.19 -3.96
N VAL A 220 -22.07 -3.90 -5.26
CA VAL A 220 -22.31 -4.93 -6.29
C VAL A 220 -21.20 -5.97 -6.30
N THR A 221 -19.94 -5.54 -6.24
CA THR A 221 -18.79 -6.45 -6.28
C THR A 221 -18.75 -7.31 -5.02
N VAL A 222 -18.91 -6.69 -3.86
CA VAL A 222 -18.86 -7.36 -2.57
C VAL A 222 -20.03 -8.33 -2.42
N ALA A 223 -21.25 -7.97 -2.86
CA ALA A 223 -22.39 -8.89 -2.87
C ALA A 223 -22.12 -10.14 -3.72
N ARG A 224 -21.46 -10.00 -4.88
CA ARG A 224 -21.06 -11.14 -5.73
C ARG A 224 -20.02 -12.02 -5.07
N ILE A 225 -19.07 -11.44 -4.32
CA ILE A 225 -18.11 -12.22 -3.54
C ILE A 225 -18.85 -12.99 -2.45
N ILE A 226 -19.68 -12.31 -1.64
CA ILE A 226 -20.41 -12.95 -0.52
C ILE A 226 -21.34 -14.07 -1.01
N THR A 227 -22.03 -13.86 -2.13
CA THR A 227 -22.97 -14.84 -2.71
C THR A 227 -22.33 -15.80 -3.71
N GLY A 228 -21.00 -15.73 -3.87
CA GLY A 228 -20.24 -16.57 -4.76
C GLY A 228 -20.09 -18.01 -4.30
N ASP A 229 -19.22 -18.77 -4.97
CA ASP A 229 -18.97 -20.18 -4.62
C ASP A 229 -18.40 -20.29 -3.20
N LEU A 230 -18.92 -21.24 -2.40
CA LEU A 230 -18.42 -21.60 -1.07
C LEU A 230 -16.91 -21.93 -1.05
N ARG A 231 -16.34 -22.28 -2.21
CA ARG A 231 -14.91 -22.51 -2.41
C ARG A 231 -14.06 -21.23 -2.43
N GLN A 232 -14.62 -20.03 -2.31
CA GLN A 232 -13.85 -18.78 -2.25
C GLN A 232 -13.00 -18.65 -0.97
N GLY A 233 -13.34 -19.40 0.08
CA GLY A 233 -12.57 -19.46 1.32
C GLY A 233 -13.02 -18.40 2.33
N HIS A 234 -12.97 -18.76 3.60
CA HIS A 234 -13.56 -17.98 4.69
C HIS A 234 -12.99 -16.57 4.81
N ALA A 235 -11.68 -16.40 4.61
CA ALA A 235 -11.02 -15.10 4.71
C ALA A 235 -11.55 -14.08 3.69
N VAL A 236 -11.81 -14.52 2.45
CA VAL A 236 -12.34 -13.67 1.37
C VAL A 236 -13.78 -13.26 1.68
N THR A 237 -14.64 -14.21 2.09
CA THR A 237 -16.03 -13.92 2.46
C THR A 237 -16.12 -12.97 3.66
N ILE A 238 -15.33 -13.20 4.72
CA ILE A 238 -15.31 -12.31 5.88
C ILE A 238 -14.76 -10.93 5.51
N GLY A 239 -13.70 -10.86 4.70
CA GLY A 239 -13.18 -9.58 4.20
C GLY A 239 -14.23 -8.79 3.43
N ALA A 240 -15.00 -9.45 2.57
CA ALA A 240 -16.09 -8.85 1.81
C ALA A 240 -17.24 -8.37 2.73
N ILE A 241 -17.66 -9.18 3.69
CA ILE A 241 -18.67 -8.78 4.69
C ILE A 241 -18.21 -7.56 5.47
N LYS A 242 -16.94 -7.55 5.91
CA LYS A 242 -16.35 -6.40 6.59
C LYS A 242 -16.50 -5.15 5.73
N VAL A 243 -16.02 -5.17 4.48
CA VAL A 243 -16.17 -4.06 3.51
C VAL A 243 -17.64 -3.62 3.33
N THR A 244 -18.61 -4.54 3.37
CA THR A 244 -20.05 -4.19 3.25
C THR A 244 -20.56 -3.41 4.45
N TYR A 245 -20.19 -3.87 5.66
CA TYR A 245 -20.63 -3.22 6.90
C TYR A 245 -20.06 -1.80 7.02
N LEU A 246 -18.93 -1.53 6.34
CA LEU A 246 -18.31 -0.22 6.25
C LEU A 246 -19.14 0.77 5.43
N ASP A 247 -19.74 0.31 4.33
CA ASP A 247 -20.55 1.14 3.43
C ASP A 247 -21.82 1.64 4.13
N VAL A 248 -22.47 0.75 4.88
CA VAL A 248 -23.71 1.05 5.58
C VAL A 248 -23.50 2.07 6.70
N HIS A 249 -22.38 2.05 7.41
CA HIS A 249 -22.09 3.07 8.44
C HIS A 249 -21.76 4.44 7.85
N LEU A 250 -21.19 4.51 6.64
CA LEU A 250 -20.94 5.76 5.93
C LEU A 250 -22.23 6.38 5.36
N GLU A 251 -23.22 5.57 4.95
CA GLU A 251 -24.56 6.05 4.55
C GLU A 251 -25.32 6.75 5.68
N PHE A 252 -25.16 6.30 6.93
CA PHE A 252 -25.82 6.92 8.10
C PHE A 252 -25.13 8.20 8.61
N LEU A 253 -24.00 8.60 8.00
CA LEU A 253 -23.26 9.83 8.31
C LEU A 253 -23.54 10.96 7.30
N VAL A 254 -24.37 10.72 6.28
CA VAL A 254 -24.84 11.70 5.28
C VAL A 254 -26.29 12.09 5.59
#